data_AF-A0A432HPG8-F1
#
_entry.id   AF-A0A432HPG8-F1
#
_cell.length_a   1.000
_cell.length_b   1.000
_cell.length_c   1.000
_cell.angle_alpha   90.00
_cell.angle_beta   90.00
_cell.angle_gamma   90.00
#
_symmetry.space_group_name_H-M   'P 1'
#
loop_
_entity.id
_entity.type
_entity.pdbx_description
1 polymer ?
#
loop_
_entity_poly.entity_id
_entity_poly.type
_entity_poly.pdbx_seq_one_letter_code
_entity_poly.pdbx_strand_id
1 'polypeptide(L)'
;MSNIQKYHPYTFSADSRISEEQMATLIGHLNSSRQPADTILGGRTRLVSLDLPGYGPVLVKPYLRGGLIRHVNRRTHIRWGTSRPRAEFDRLNQVRQIGVNAPDPVVVITRGGRFYQGWLVTRFIEQCRSLAELSRIDPVGARAVLDDLGRQVAILIDHRILHTDLHPGNVLVGPGTEVYLIDFDKTRTDIRNRLTLRRRYRKRWHRAIVKYKLPTWLDAAMDID
;
A
#
# COMPACT_ATOMS: atom_id res chain seq x y z
N MET A 1 -0.34 1.62 21.89
CA MET A 1 -1.74 2.10 22.02
C MET A 1 -1.96 3.12 20.91
N SER A 2 -3.03 3.02 20.13
CA SER A 2 -3.32 4.01 19.08
C SER A 2 -3.84 5.31 19.69
N ASN A 3 -3.31 6.45 19.24
CA ASN A 3 -3.79 7.77 19.60
C ASN A 3 -4.99 8.12 18.70
N ILE A 4 -6.14 8.42 19.29
CA ILE A 4 -7.36 8.78 18.58
C ILE A 4 -7.72 10.22 18.90
N GLN A 5 -7.79 11.06 17.87
CA GLN A 5 -8.12 12.49 18.01
C GLN A 5 -9.34 12.83 17.15
N LYS A 6 -10.29 13.55 17.73
CA LYS A 6 -11.51 14.00 17.05
C LYS A 6 -11.35 15.44 16.59
N TYR A 7 -11.66 15.69 15.33
CA TYR A 7 -11.72 17.04 14.73
C TYR A 7 -12.95 17.07 13.81
N HIS A 8 -14.13 17.32 14.38
CA HIS A 8 -15.41 17.05 13.72
C HIS A 8 -15.50 17.68 12.32
N PRO A 9 -15.92 16.95 11.26
CA PRO A 9 -16.49 15.60 11.27
C PRO A 9 -15.47 14.46 11.10
N TYR A 10 -14.17 14.75 11.24
CA TYR A 10 -13.06 13.82 11.06
C TYR A 10 -12.60 13.18 12.37
N THR A 11 -12.09 11.96 12.28
CA THR A 11 -11.39 11.24 13.35
C THR A 11 -10.06 10.75 12.81
N PHE A 12 -8.99 11.12 13.51
CA PHE A 12 -7.62 10.74 13.22
C PHE A 12 -7.22 9.59 14.16
N SER A 13 -6.54 8.58 13.62
CA SER A 13 -6.00 7.45 14.37
C SER A 13 -4.58 7.14 13.89
N ALA A 14 -3.61 7.26 14.78
CA ALA A 14 -2.18 7.06 14.50
C ALA A 14 -1.49 6.44 15.72
N ASP A 15 -0.19 6.14 15.62
CA ASP A 15 0.59 5.68 16.77
C ASP A 15 1.14 6.85 17.61
N SER A 16 1.43 7.99 16.97
CA SER A 16 1.79 9.25 17.59
C SER A 16 0.65 10.28 17.50
N ARG A 17 0.70 11.31 18.34
CA ARG A 17 -0.25 12.43 18.27
C ARG A 17 0.00 13.24 16.99
N ILE A 18 -1.07 13.59 16.30
CA ILE A 18 -1.05 14.51 15.15
C ILE A 18 -1.34 15.92 15.68
N SER A 19 -0.54 16.90 15.27
CA SER A 19 -0.72 18.31 15.68
C SER A 19 -1.93 18.94 14.99
N GLU A 20 -2.44 20.05 15.54
CA GLU A 20 -3.56 20.78 14.92
C GLU A 20 -3.20 21.31 13.53
N GLU A 21 -1.97 21.79 13.35
CA GLU A 21 -1.43 22.21 12.05
C GLU A 21 -1.44 21.06 11.04
N GLN A 22 -0.95 19.88 11.42
CA GLN A 22 -0.97 18.68 10.57
C GLN A 22 -2.40 18.27 10.21
N MET A 23 -3.33 18.32 11.17
CA MET A 23 -4.76 18.03 10.91
C MET A 23 -5.37 19.04 9.94
N ALA A 24 -5.10 20.33 10.11
CA ALA A 24 -5.60 21.38 9.24
C ALA A 24 -5.11 21.19 7.80
N THR A 25 -3.81 20.90 7.61
CA THR A 25 -3.22 20.61 6.30
C THR A 25 -3.88 19.41 5.63
N LEU A 26 -4.05 18.30 6.35
CA LEU A 26 -4.71 17.10 5.84
C LEU A 26 -6.17 17.37 5.47
N ILE A 27 -6.93 18.05 6.33
CA ILE A 27 -8.33 18.39 6.06
C ILE A 27 -8.46 19.33 4.87
N GLY A 28 -7.57 20.33 4.76
CA GLY A 28 -7.49 21.22 3.62
C GLY A 28 -7.33 20.43 2.31
N HIS A 29 -6.36 19.51 2.26
CA HIS A 29 -6.17 18.62 1.11
C HIS A 29 -7.42 17.77 0.80
N LEU A 30 -8.02 17.16 1.82
CA LEU A 30 -9.22 16.33 1.66
C LEU A 30 -10.45 17.10 1.13
N ASN A 31 -10.59 18.36 1.53
CA ASN A 31 -11.72 19.22 1.11
C ASN A 31 -11.50 19.85 -0.27
N SER A 32 -10.26 20.25 -0.58
CA SER A 32 -9.88 20.83 -1.88
C SER A 32 -9.90 19.78 -3.01
N SER A 33 -9.73 18.51 -2.67
CA SER A 33 -9.84 17.38 -3.61
C SER A 33 -11.30 17.09 -3.98
N ARG A 34 -12.02 18.05 -4.59
CA ARG A 34 -13.30 17.83 -5.27
C ARG A 34 -13.04 17.30 -6.69
N GLN A 35 -12.66 16.02 -6.85
CA GLN A 35 -13.06 15.10 -7.94
C GLN A 35 -12.29 13.76 -7.92
N PRO A 36 -12.83 12.67 -8.52
CA PRO A 36 -12.41 11.30 -8.28
C PRO A 36 -11.28 10.85 -9.23
N ALA A 37 -10.34 10.07 -8.69
CA ALA A 37 -9.48 9.15 -9.44
C ALA A 37 -8.18 9.67 -10.10
N ASP A 38 -7.57 10.75 -9.63
CA ASP A 38 -6.16 11.07 -9.98
C ASP A 38 -5.13 10.23 -9.20
N THR A 39 -5.58 9.17 -8.52
CA THR A 39 -4.71 8.24 -7.81
C THR A 39 -5.01 6.81 -8.24
N ILE A 40 -4.94 6.57 -9.56
CA ILE A 40 -4.93 5.20 -10.08
C ILE A 40 -3.50 4.71 -10.02
N LEU A 41 -3.22 3.81 -9.08
CA LEU A 41 -2.13 2.85 -9.17
C LEU A 41 -2.29 2.07 -10.48
N GLY A 42 -1.64 2.57 -11.52
CA GLY A 42 -1.88 2.14 -12.90
C GLY A 42 -1.14 3.00 -13.92
N GLY A 43 0.19 2.95 -13.88
CA GLY A 43 1.06 3.05 -15.04
C GLY A 43 1.28 4.42 -15.73
N ARG A 44 0.46 5.46 -15.51
CA ARG A 44 0.66 6.78 -16.16
C ARG A 44 0.19 8.01 -15.38
N THR A 45 -0.19 7.90 -14.10
CA THR A 45 -0.63 9.05 -13.30
C THR A 45 0.42 9.38 -12.24
N ARG A 46 0.94 10.62 -12.26
CA ARG A 46 1.87 11.14 -11.26
C ARG A 46 1.15 11.17 -9.91
N LEU A 47 1.59 10.34 -8.96
CA LEU A 47 1.11 10.43 -7.58
C LEU A 47 1.53 11.80 -7.04
N VAL A 48 0.54 12.60 -6.62
CA VAL A 48 0.79 13.91 -6.01
C VAL A 48 1.02 13.70 -4.52
N SER A 49 2.22 14.03 -4.05
CA SER A 49 2.54 14.09 -2.63
C SER A 49 2.00 15.37 -2.00
N LEU A 50 1.60 15.29 -0.74
CA LEU A 50 1.26 16.43 0.11
C LEU A 50 2.44 16.65 1.06
N ASP A 51 2.96 17.87 1.18
CA ASP A 51 3.94 18.15 2.23
C ASP A 51 3.23 18.32 3.58
N LEU A 52 3.62 17.53 4.58
CA LEU A 52 3.03 17.51 5.90
C LEU A 52 4.06 17.98 6.94
N PRO A 53 3.79 19.04 7.72
CA PRO A 53 4.73 19.59 8.69
C PRO A 53 5.32 18.52 9.63
N GLY A 54 6.64 18.44 9.69
CA GLY A 54 7.39 17.46 10.51
C GLY A 54 7.46 16.03 9.95
N TYR A 55 6.72 15.71 8.89
CA TYR A 55 6.75 14.41 8.21
C TYR A 55 7.32 14.46 6.79
N GLY A 56 7.37 15.65 6.18
CA GLY A 56 7.77 15.83 4.79
C GLY A 56 6.68 15.33 3.82
N PRO A 57 7.03 14.88 2.61
CA PRO A 57 6.05 14.45 1.62
C PRO A 57 5.34 13.16 2.06
N VAL A 58 4.01 13.19 2.00
CA VAL A 58 3.11 12.08 2.30
C VAL A 58 2.17 11.78 1.14
N LEU A 59 1.71 10.54 1.06
CA LEU A 59 0.67 10.11 0.12
C LEU A 59 -0.65 9.91 0.89
N VAL A 60 -1.74 10.47 0.35
CA VAL A 60 -3.08 10.29 0.91
C VAL A 60 -3.85 9.29 0.03
N LYS A 61 -4.01 8.04 0.49
CA LYS A 61 -4.73 6.97 -0.20
C LYS A 61 -6.21 6.95 0.22
N PRO A 62 -7.18 7.32 -0.65
CA PRO A 62 -8.59 7.19 -0.34
C PRO A 62 -9.07 5.75 -0.47
N TYR A 63 -9.87 5.27 0.49
CA TYR A 63 -10.48 3.94 0.45
C TYR A 63 -11.88 4.04 -0.13
N LEU A 64 -11.99 3.78 -1.44
CA LEU A 64 -13.26 3.75 -2.16
C LEU A 64 -13.94 2.37 -2.05
N ARG A 65 -15.26 2.29 -2.30
CA ARG A 65 -15.96 1.00 -2.42
C ARG A 65 -15.59 0.29 -3.73
N GLY A 66 -15.38 -1.03 -3.66
CA GLY A 66 -15.26 -1.92 -4.83
C GLY A 66 -16.56 -2.66 -5.16
N GLY A 67 -16.60 -3.37 -6.30
CA GLY A 67 -17.74 -4.20 -6.74
C GLY A 67 -18.91 -3.43 -7.39
N LEU A 68 -20.04 -4.08 -7.66
CA LEU A 68 -21.24 -3.49 -8.28
C LEU A 68 -21.78 -2.27 -7.51
N ILE A 69 -21.53 -2.23 -6.19
CA ILE A 69 -21.89 -1.12 -5.28
C ILE A 69 -21.18 0.20 -5.63
N ARG A 70 -20.05 0.15 -6.36
CA ARG A 70 -19.36 1.36 -6.86
C ARG A 70 -20.24 2.23 -7.78
N HIS A 71 -21.30 1.66 -8.36
CA HIS A 71 -22.21 2.41 -9.23
C HIS A 71 -23.36 3.08 -8.46
N VAL A 72 -23.57 2.73 -7.19
CA VAL A 72 -24.61 3.29 -6.32
C VAL A 72 -24.02 4.20 -5.22
N ASN A 73 -22.86 3.84 -4.65
CA ASN A 73 -22.17 4.66 -3.67
C ASN A 73 -20.66 4.37 -3.67
N ARG A 74 -19.86 5.34 -4.12
CA ARG A 74 -18.40 5.16 -4.32
C ARG A 74 -17.56 5.33 -3.05
N ARG A 75 -18.08 5.98 -2.00
CA ARG A 75 -17.23 6.58 -0.95
C ARG A 75 -17.48 6.08 0.48
N THR A 76 -18.65 5.54 0.79
CA THR A 76 -18.97 5.17 2.18
C THR A 76 -18.72 3.69 2.42
N HIS A 77 -18.10 3.25 3.51
CA HIS A 77 -18.04 1.84 3.93
C HIS A 77 -18.95 1.63 5.12
N ILE A 78 -19.51 0.43 5.28
CA ILE A 78 -20.20 0.08 6.53
C ILE A 78 -19.14 -0.37 7.52
N ARG A 79 -19.14 0.23 8.71
CA ARG A 79 -18.20 -0.15 9.78
C ARG A 79 -18.66 -1.48 10.40
N TRP A 80 -17.99 -2.56 10.03
CA TRP A 80 -18.07 -3.87 10.69
C TRP A 80 -16.67 -4.22 11.21
N GLY A 81 -16.45 -4.03 12.52
CA GLY A 81 -15.12 -4.16 13.12
C GLY A 81 -14.15 -3.03 12.70
N THR A 82 -12.87 -3.38 12.54
CA THR A 82 -11.79 -2.46 12.17
C THR A 82 -12.00 -1.89 10.76
N SER A 83 -11.81 -0.58 10.58
CA SER A 83 -11.94 0.05 9.26
C SER A 83 -10.85 -0.48 8.30
N ARG A 84 -11.15 -0.57 7.00
CA ARG A 84 -10.17 -1.03 5.99
C ARG A 84 -8.85 -0.24 6.03
N PRO A 85 -8.84 1.12 6.08
CA PRO A 85 -7.58 1.85 6.21
C PRO A 85 -6.85 1.59 7.52
N ARG A 86 -7.56 1.32 8.63
CA ARG A 86 -6.91 0.94 9.89
C ARG A 86 -6.28 -0.45 9.81
N ALA A 87 -6.97 -1.41 9.19
CA ALA A 87 -6.42 -2.74 8.99
C ALA A 87 -5.13 -2.72 8.13
N GLU A 88 -5.07 -1.88 7.09
CA GLU A 88 -3.84 -1.70 6.31
C GLU A 88 -2.76 -0.95 7.10
N PHE A 89 -3.11 0.10 7.86
CA PHE A 89 -2.19 0.80 8.78
C PHE A 89 -1.52 -0.19 9.74
N ASP A 90 -2.31 -1.02 10.43
CA ASP A 90 -1.83 -2.03 11.36
C ASP A 90 -0.92 -3.05 10.65
N ARG A 91 -1.29 -3.44 9.43
CA ARG A 91 -0.50 -4.39 8.64
C ARG A 91 0.83 -3.79 8.19
N LEU A 92 0.86 -2.54 7.76
CA LEU A 92 2.09 -1.83 7.38
C LEU A 92 3.05 -1.75 8.55
N ASN A 93 2.57 -1.39 9.74
CA ASN A 93 3.38 -1.43 10.96
C ASN A 93 3.92 -2.82 11.26
N GLN A 94 3.07 -3.85 11.19
CA GLN A 94 3.49 -5.22 11.45
C GLN A 94 4.59 -5.68 10.48
N VAL A 95 4.44 -5.45 9.17
CA VAL A 95 5.42 -5.94 8.18
C VAL A 95 6.73 -5.16 8.26
N ARG A 96 6.68 -3.86 8.58
CA ARG A 96 7.88 -3.05 8.81
C ARG A 96 8.65 -3.53 10.04
N GLN A 97 7.95 -3.89 11.12
CA GLN A 97 8.58 -4.42 12.34
C GLN A 97 9.34 -5.73 12.11
N ILE A 98 8.90 -6.56 11.16
CA ILE A 98 9.59 -7.81 10.79
C ILE A 98 10.64 -7.63 9.68
N GLY A 99 10.94 -6.38 9.29
CA GLY A 99 12.01 -6.06 8.35
C GLY A 99 11.62 -6.04 6.86
N VAL A 100 10.32 -6.02 6.53
CA VAL A 100 9.85 -5.80 5.15
C VAL A 100 9.85 -4.30 4.85
N ASN A 101 10.42 -3.91 3.72
CA ASN A 101 10.33 -2.53 3.25
C ASN A 101 8.91 -2.29 2.73
N ALA A 102 8.13 -1.54 3.50
CA ALA A 102 6.78 -1.12 3.14
C ALA A 102 6.59 0.37 3.49
N PRO A 103 5.59 1.06 2.90
CA PRO A 103 5.30 2.45 3.23
C PRO A 103 5.13 2.68 4.72
N ASP A 104 5.73 3.75 5.23
CA ASP A 104 5.62 4.14 6.63
C ASP A 104 4.24 4.75 6.89
N PRO A 105 3.35 4.10 7.66
CA PRO A 105 2.01 4.62 7.87
C PRO A 105 2.01 5.75 8.90
N VAL A 106 1.44 6.90 8.52
CA VAL A 106 1.45 8.12 9.36
C VAL A 106 0.15 8.24 10.15
N VAL A 107 -0.99 8.25 9.45
CA VAL A 107 -2.30 8.40 10.11
C VAL A 107 -3.43 7.82 9.26
N VAL A 108 -4.43 7.28 9.95
CA VAL A 108 -5.73 6.95 9.37
C VAL A 108 -6.72 8.07 9.67
N ILE A 109 -7.38 8.56 8.64
CA ILE A 109 -8.43 9.56 8.76
C ILE A 109 -9.75 8.89 8.42
N THR A 110 -10.77 9.08 9.24
CA THR A 110 -12.13 8.67 8.93
C THR A 110 -13.11 9.83 9.09
N ARG A 111 -14.15 9.85 8.27
CA ARG A 111 -15.26 10.81 8.37
C ARG A 111 -16.58 10.06 8.40
N GLY A 112 -17.46 10.42 9.33
CA GLY A 112 -18.76 9.75 9.52
C GLY A 112 -18.74 8.64 10.58
N GLY A 113 -19.91 8.04 10.82
CA GLY A 113 -20.13 7.04 11.87
C GLY A 113 -20.26 5.61 11.34
N ARG A 114 -21.50 5.09 11.32
CA ARG A 114 -21.85 3.75 10.78
C ARG A 114 -21.48 3.61 9.30
N PHE A 115 -21.70 4.66 8.54
CA PHE A 115 -21.20 4.85 7.19
C PHE A 115 -20.02 5.80 7.24
N TYR A 116 -18.85 5.37 6.76
CA TYR A 116 -17.63 6.18 6.86
C TYR A 116 -16.89 6.31 5.53
N GLN A 117 -16.24 7.45 5.34
CA GLN A 117 -15.16 7.62 4.37
C GLN A 117 -13.83 7.42 5.10
N GLY A 118 -12.84 6.82 4.45
CA GLY A 118 -11.57 6.48 5.07
C GLY A 118 -10.39 6.80 4.16
N TRP A 119 -9.32 7.29 4.76
CA TRP A 119 -8.05 7.57 4.11
C TRP A 119 -6.90 6.99 4.94
N LEU A 120 -5.88 6.49 4.27
CA LEU A 120 -4.60 6.14 4.86
C LEU A 120 -3.56 7.13 4.35
N VAL A 121 -2.83 7.74 5.27
CA VAL A 121 -1.69 8.59 4.97
C VAL A 121 -0.42 7.79 5.23
N THR A 122 0.47 7.72 4.25
CA THR A 122 1.80 7.09 4.39
C THR A 122 2.88 8.08 3.99
N ARG A 123 4.12 7.92 4.47
CA ARG A 123 5.25 8.65 3.89
C ARG A 123 5.35 8.34 2.40
N PHE A 124 5.64 9.37 1.62
CA PHE A 124 5.82 9.22 0.18
C PHE A 124 7.20 8.60 -0.08
N ILE A 125 7.25 7.63 -0.99
CA ILE A 125 8.51 7.03 -1.44
C ILE A 125 8.91 7.79 -2.70
N GLU A 126 9.92 8.64 -2.58
CA GLU A 126 10.36 9.50 -3.66
C GLU A 126 11.10 8.74 -4.75
N GLN A 127 11.04 9.28 -5.98
CA GLN A 127 11.87 8.86 -7.12
C GLN A 127 11.75 7.36 -7.47
N CYS A 128 10.67 6.71 -7.07
CA CYS A 128 10.46 5.29 -7.34
C CYS A 128 9.70 5.03 -8.64
N ARG A 129 9.92 3.86 -9.23
CA ARG A 129 9.09 3.31 -10.31
C ARG A 129 8.59 1.94 -9.94
N SER A 130 7.45 1.54 -10.49
CA SER A 130 7.02 0.15 -10.32
C SER A 130 7.97 -0.80 -11.04
N LEU A 131 8.22 -2.00 -10.50
CA LEU A 131 9.03 -3.02 -11.16
C LEU A 131 8.43 -3.41 -12.53
N ALA A 132 7.10 -3.36 -12.66
CA ALA A 132 6.42 -3.54 -13.95
C ALA A 132 6.82 -2.50 -15.00
N GLU A 133 6.98 -1.24 -14.60
CA GLU A 133 7.44 -0.16 -15.48
C GLU A 133 8.95 -0.28 -15.74
N LEU A 134 9.73 -0.45 -14.67
CA LEU A 134 11.19 -0.55 -14.74
C LEU A 134 11.62 -1.72 -15.65
N SER A 135 10.98 -2.88 -15.55
CA SER A 135 11.28 -4.04 -16.39
C SER A 135 11.14 -3.81 -17.90
N ARG A 136 10.44 -2.74 -18.32
CA ARG A 136 10.29 -2.36 -19.73
C ARG A 136 11.29 -1.29 -20.17
N ILE A 137 11.57 -0.32 -19.30
CA ILE A 137 12.41 0.84 -19.65
C ILE A 137 13.88 0.65 -19.28
N ASP A 138 14.15 -0.18 -18.27
CA ASP A 138 15.48 -0.54 -17.78
C ASP A 138 15.47 -1.99 -17.24
N PRO A 139 15.57 -2.99 -18.14
CA PRO A 139 15.62 -4.39 -17.75
C PRO A 139 16.83 -4.75 -16.86
N VAL A 140 17.95 -4.01 -16.98
CA VAL A 140 19.16 -4.28 -16.20
C VAL A 140 18.94 -3.87 -14.75
N GLY A 141 18.46 -2.64 -14.51
CA GLY A 141 18.09 -2.18 -13.17
C GLY A 141 16.97 -3.02 -12.55
N ALA A 142 15.98 -3.44 -13.33
CA ALA A 142 14.92 -4.31 -12.84
C ALA A 142 15.41 -5.73 -12.45
N ARG A 143 16.47 -6.26 -13.09
CA ARG A 143 17.08 -7.54 -12.70
C ARG A 143 17.89 -7.41 -11.42
N ALA A 144 18.58 -6.29 -11.24
CA ALA A 144 19.44 -6.05 -10.07
C ALA A 144 18.69 -6.11 -8.73
N VAL A 145 17.36 -5.93 -8.73
CA VAL A 145 16.53 -5.89 -7.52
C VAL A 145 15.77 -7.18 -7.22
N LEU A 146 15.86 -8.21 -8.07
CA LEU A 146 15.06 -9.44 -7.91
C LEU A 146 15.45 -10.23 -6.65
N ASP A 147 16.72 -10.24 -6.29
CA ASP A 147 17.21 -10.94 -5.09
C ASP A 147 16.68 -10.27 -3.81
N ASP A 148 16.70 -8.92 -3.75
CA ASP A 148 16.14 -8.19 -2.61
C ASP A 148 14.62 -8.40 -2.51
N LEU A 149 13.90 -8.36 -3.64
CA LEU A 149 12.48 -8.68 -3.67
C LEU A 149 12.21 -10.10 -3.16
N GLY A 150 12.97 -11.09 -3.62
CA GLY A 150 12.87 -12.48 -3.17
C GLY A 150 13.07 -12.61 -1.66
N ARG A 151 14.09 -11.94 -1.12
CA ARG A 151 14.36 -11.87 0.32
C ARG A 151 13.20 -11.27 1.11
N GLN A 152 12.62 -10.17 0.64
CA GLN A 152 11.47 -9.55 1.31
C GLN A 152 10.22 -10.44 1.29
N VAL A 153 9.98 -11.16 0.19
CA VAL A 153 8.89 -12.14 0.11
C VAL A 153 9.16 -13.35 1.02
N ALA A 154 10.42 -13.78 1.15
CA ALA A 154 10.80 -14.83 2.10
C ALA A 154 10.45 -14.42 3.54
N ILE A 155 10.77 -13.18 3.95
CA ILE A 155 10.39 -12.65 5.27
C ILE A 155 8.87 -12.75 5.50
N LEU A 156 8.04 -12.39 4.51
CA LEU A 156 6.58 -12.53 4.63
C LEU A 156 6.16 -14.00 4.81
N ILE A 157 6.76 -14.90 4.04
CA ILE A 157 6.46 -16.35 4.10
C ILE A 157 6.85 -16.95 5.45
N ASP A 158 8.00 -16.55 5.99
CA ASP A 158 8.53 -17.01 7.26
C ASP A 158 7.64 -16.60 8.43
N HIS A 159 7.02 -15.42 8.33
CA HIS A 159 6.03 -14.91 9.27
C HIS A 159 4.59 -15.33 8.93
N ARG A 160 4.40 -16.24 7.96
CA ARG A 160 3.08 -16.73 7.50
C ARG A 160 2.14 -15.63 7.03
N ILE A 161 2.67 -14.56 6.48
CA ILE A 161 1.91 -13.46 5.91
C ILE A 161 1.75 -13.70 4.41
N LEU A 162 0.49 -13.64 3.94
CA LEU A 162 0.18 -13.68 2.52
C LEU A 162 -0.34 -12.32 2.06
N HIS A 163 0.46 -11.67 1.24
CA HIS A 163 0.08 -10.50 0.45
C HIS A 163 -0.58 -10.96 -0.85
N THR A 164 -1.91 -11.03 -0.87
CA THR A 164 -2.67 -11.64 -1.97
C THR A 164 -2.64 -10.85 -3.28
N ASP A 165 -2.19 -9.60 -3.24
CA ASP A 165 -2.10 -8.70 -4.38
C ASP A 165 -0.66 -8.39 -4.79
N LEU A 166 0.31 -9.19 -4.33
CA LEU A 166 1.71 -9.01 -4.72
C LEU A 166 1.89 -9.33 -6.22
N HIS A 167 2.38 -8.35 -6.96
CA HIS A 167 2.74 -8.43 -8.38
C HIS A 167 3.70 -7.31 -8.76
N PRO A 168 4.39 -7.34 -9.92
CA PRO A 168 5.40 -6.33 -10.28
C PRO A 168 4.91 -4.86 -10.25
N GLY A 169 3.61 -4.61 -10.45
CA GLY A 169 3.02 -3.27 -10.29
C GLY A 169 2.90 -2.75 -8.84
N ASN A 170 2.94 -3.64 -7.84
CA ASN A 170 2.87 -3.33 -6.40
C ASN A 170 4.25 -3.46 -5.73
N VAL A 171 5.29 -3.42 -6.55
CA VAL A 171 6.69 -3.42 -6.12
C VAL A 171 7.27 -2.11 -6.64
N LEU A 172 7.64 -1.21 -5.73
CA LEU A 172 8.32 0.03 -6.07
C LEU A 172 9.82 -0.18 -5.94
N VAL A 173 10.58 0.37 -6.89
CA VAL A 173 12.04 0.36 -6.92
C VAL A 173 12.51 1.79 -6.78
N GLY A 174 13.23 2.08 -5.70
CA GLY A 174 13.85 3.37 -5.44
C GLY A 174 15.14 3.59 -6.24
N PRO A 175 15.72 4.80 -6.18
CA PRO A 175 16.95 5.13 -6.91
C PRO A 175 18.18 4.34 -6.43
N GLY A 176 18.19 3.86 -5.17
CA GLY A 176 19.28 3.10 -4.57
C GLY A 176 19.15 1.57 -4.68
N THR A 177 18.34 1.07 -5.62
CA THR A 177 17.96 -0.36 -5.76
C THR A 177 17.09 -0.90 -4.61
N GLU A 178 16.64 -0.06 -3.68
CA GLU A 178 15.73 -0.51 -2.63
C GLU A 178 14.36 -0.89 -3.19
N VAL A 179 13.89 -2.07 -2.81
CA VAL A 179 12.54 -2.51 -3.12
C VAL A 179 11.61 -2.15 -1.99
N TYR A 180 10.41 -1.67 -2.32
CA TYR A 180 9.30 -1.49 -1.39
C TYR A 180 8.08 -2.25 -1.88
N LEU A 181 7.48 -3.04 -1.00
CA LEU A 181 6.19 -3.69 -1.25
C LEU A 181 5.07 -2.72 -0.85
N ILE A 182 4.03 -2.59 -1.67
CA ILE A 182 2.91 -1.68 -1.42
C ILE A 182 1.55 -2.40 -1.52
N ASP A 183 0.49 -1.73 -1.05
CA ASP A 183 -0.91 -2.21 -1.12
C ASP A 183 -1.20 -3.45 -0.26
N PHE A 184 -1.03 -3.30 1.07
CA PHE A 184 -1.27 -4.37 2.04
C PHE A 184 -2.75 -4.57 2.42
N ASP A 185 -3.68 -3.97 1.65
CA ASP A 185 -5.12 -3.88 1.96
C ASP A 185 -5.84 -5.23 2.10
N LYS A 186 -5.35 -6.25 1.41
CA LYS A 186 -5.86 -7.63 1.39
C LYS A 186 -4.89 -8.64 2.02
N THR A 187 -3.86 -8.15 2.70
CA THR A 187 -2.87 -9.01 3.33
C THR A 187 -3.46 -9.68 4.57
N ARG A 188 -3.19 -10.99 4.70
CA ARG A 188 -3.72 -11.81 5.80
C ARG A 188 -2.66 -12.77 6.29
N THR A 189 -2.77 -13.14 7.56
CA THR A 189 -2.06 -14.29 8.11
C THR A 189 -2.65 -15.57 7.53
N ASP A 190 -1.80 -16.49 7.07
CA ASP A 190 -2.21 -17.75 6.46
C ASP A 190 -1.73 -18.92 7.34
N ILE A 191 -2.66 -19.77 7.77
CA ILE A 191 -2.36 -20.87 8.70
C ILE A 191 -1.61 -22.05 8.05
N ARG A 192 -1.51 -22.06 6.72
CA ARG A 192 -0.85 -23.13 5.96
C ARG A 192 0.67 -23.07 6.08
N ASN A 193 1.32 -24.16 5.68
CA ASN A 193 2.77 -24.26 5.68
C ASN A 193 3.45 -23.34 4.65
N ARG A 194 4.74 -23.06 4.87
CA ARG A 194 5.58 -22.17 4.05
C ARG A 194 5.60 -22.57 2.57
N LEU A 195 5.68 -23.88 2.27
CA LEU A 195 5.66 -24.39 0.90
C LEU A 195 4.37 -24.01 0.15
N THR A 196 3.22 -24.05 0.83
CA THR A 196 1.96 -23.65 0.23
C THR A 196 1.91 -22.15 -0.03
N LEU A 197 2.45 -21.34 0.89
CA LEU A 197 2.54 -19.88 0.70
C LEU A 197 3.45 -19.54 -0.49
N ARG A 198 4.64 -20.16 -0.59
CA ARG A 198 5.55 -20.01 -1.74
C ARG A 198 4.84 -20.27 -3.06
N ARG A 199 4.14 -21.41 -3.17
CA ARG A 199 3.36 -21.76 -4.37
C ARG A 199 2.28 -20.72 -4.69
N ARG A 200 1.62 -20.15 -3.69
CA ARG A 200 0.60 -19.10 -3.89
C ARG A 200 1.21 -17.78 -4.37
N TYR A 201 2.34 -17.36 -3.80
CA TYR A 201 3.06 -16.18 -4.26
C TYR A 201 3.50 -16.35 -5.71
N ARG A 202 4.21 -17.45 -6.04
CA ARG A 202 4.62 -17.78 -7.41
C ARG A 202 3.43 -17.77 -8.38
N LYS A 203 2.34 -18.47 -8.03
CA LYS A 203 1.13 -18.52 -8.88
C LYS A 203 0.50 -17.13 -9.09
N ARG A 204 0.41 -16.31 -8.04
CA ARG A 204 -0.18 -14.96 -8.13
C ARG A 204 0.70 -14.02 -8.96
N TRP A 205 2.02 -14.10 -8.78
CA TRP A 205 3.04 -13.34 -9.49
C TRP A 205 3.05 -13.67 -10.98
N HIS A 206 3.20 -14.95 -11.31
CA HIS A 206 3.19 -15.44 -12.69
C HIS A 206 1.91 -15.06 -13.44
N ARG A 207 0.74 -15.18 -12.78
CA ARG A 207 -0.54 -14.73 -13.35
C ARG A 207 -0.53 -13.23 -13.71
N ALA A 208 0.15 -12.39 -12.94
CA ALA A 208 0.29 -10.98 -13.28
C ALA A 208 1.24 -10.77 -14.47
N ILE A 209 2.35 -11.49 -14.51
CA ILE A 209 3.29 -11.45 -15.65
C ILE A 209 2.55 -11.76 -16.95
N VAL A 210 1.79 -12.87 -17.00
CA VAL A 210 0.98 -13.25 -18.16
C VAL A 210 -0.09 -12.20 -18.46
N LYS A 211 -0.87 -11.78 -17.45
CA LYS A 211 -1.97 -10.81 -17.64
C LYS A 211 -1.49 -9.48 -18.20
N TYR A 212 -0.34 -8.98 -17.75
CA TYR A 212 0.18 -7.66 -18.12
C TYR A 212 1.29 -7.72 -19.18
N LYS A 213 1.52 -8.90 -19.78
CA LYS A 213 2.55 -9.15 -20.79
C LYS A 213 3.93 -8.61 -20.36
N LEU A 214 4.31 -8.91 -19.13
CA LEU A 214 5.61 -8.53 -18.57
C LEU A 214 6.67 -9.56 -18.97
N PRO A 215 7.96 -9.20 -18.92
CA PRO A 215 9.03 -10.15 -19.20
C PRO A 215 9.00 -11.36 -18.26
N THR A 216 9.14 -12.56 -18.81
CA THR A 216 9.04 -13.83 -18.06
C THR A 216 10.18 -14.03 -17.07
N TRP A 217 11.35 -13.43 -17.31
CA TRP A 217 12.48 -13.49 -16.37
C TRP A 217 12.18 -12.87 -15.00
N LEU A 218 11.10 -12.09 -14.86
CA LEU A 218 10.61 -11.61 -13.56
C LEU A 218 10.14 -12.74 -12.63
N ASP A 219 9.84 -13.94 -13.15
CA ASP A 219 9.47 -15.09 -12.31
C ASP A 219 10.62 -15.53 -11.38
N ALA A 220 11.87 -15.22 -11.73
CA ALA A 220 13.05 -15.55 -10.92
C ALA A 220 12.99 -14.96 -9.50
N ALA A 221 12.31 -13.82 -9.30
CA ALA A 221 12.11 -13.26 -7.96
C ALA A 221 11.28 -14.17 -7.03
N MET A 222 10.56 -15.16 -7.57
CA MET A 222 9.73 -16.12 -6.82
C MET A 222 10.38 -17.51 -6.74
N ASP A 223 11.65 -17.64 -7.11
CA ASP A 223 12.48 -18.81 -6.86
C ASP A 223 13.13 -18.71 -5.46
N ILE A 224 12.26 -18.68 -4.46
CA ILE A 224 12.62 -18.51 -3.05
C ILE A 224 12.81 -19.91 -2.42
N ASP A 225 14.06 -20.20 -2.03
CA ASP A 225 14.45 -21.40 -1.28
C ASP A 225 13.94 -21.43 0.16
#